data_AF-A0A8T5UQM2-F1
#
_entry.id   AF-A0A8T5UQM2-F1
#
_cell.length_a   1.000
_cell.length_b   1.000
_cell.length_c   1.000
_cell.angle_alpha   90.00
_cell.angle_beta   90.00
_cell.angle_gamma   90.00
#
_symmetry.space_group_name_H-M   'P 1'
#
loop_
_entity.id
_entity.type
_entity.pdbx_description
1 polymer ?
#
loop_
_entity_poly.entity_id
_entity_poly.type
_entity_poly.pdbx_seq_one_letter_code
_entity_poly.pdbx_strand_id
1 'polypeptide(L)'
;MHINSHFAVGVIFTSILHSLFNFSLFEFLLVVLLSFICDFDVFFAKYAINHNHRMLISHSILPGLLVIIMGIIFNWPALIFSGVTYSIHVIIDTFDWGTNFFYFQKKQIGLKLLISKEEFENLPKYLSEFKKAESFFDSKYYKSKISLSIEVILFILMVICNIFFAIEFILVSLFYFIGLYFHLSRHFFLRKTEKRK
;
A
#
# COMPACT_ATOMS: atom_id res chain seq x y z
N MET A 1 -2.65 -3.46 0.62
CA MET A 1 -3.70 -2.90 1.49
C MET A 1 -4.24 -1.66 0.78
N HIS A 2 -5.05 -0.82 1.40
CA HIS A 2 -5.33 0.48 0.78
C HIS A 2 -4.15 1.46 0.99
N ILE A 3 -3.99 2.39 0.05
CA ILE A 3 -2.99 3.48 0.06
C ILE A 3 -2.88 4.17 1.43
N ASN A 4 -4.00 4.49 2.08
CA ASN A 4 -4.01 5.15 3.39
C ASN A 4 -3.35 4.30 4.49
N SER A 5 -3.43 2.98 4.39
CA SER A 5 -2.79 2.08 5.34
C SER A 5 -1.27 2.00 5.13
N HIS A 6 -0.82 2.01 3.88
CA HIS A 6 0.61 2.11 3.55
C HIS A 6 1.20 3.47 3.96
N PHE A 7 0.43 4.55 3.77
CA PHE A 7 0.74 5.88 4.28
C PHE A 7 0.89 5.87 5.81
N ALA A 8 -0.07 5.27 6.54
CA ALA A 8 -0.02 5.18 7.99
C ALA A 8 1.24 4.42 8.48
N VAL A 9 1.57 3.29 7.85
CA VAL A 9 2.81 2.55 8.13
C VAL A 9 4.05 3.42 7.90
N GLY A 10 4.09 4.17 6.79
CA GLY A 10 5.16 5.12 6.49
C GLY A 10 5.33 6.18 7.58
N VAL A 11 4.23 6.81 8.01
CA VAL A 11 4.26 7.82 9.07
C VAL A 11 4.67 7.22 10.41
N ILE A 12 4.15 6.05 10.80
CA ILE A 12 4.55 5.35 12.04
C ILE A 12 6.06 5.12 12.06
N PHE A 13 6.57 4.50 10.99
CA PHE A 13 7.98 4.15 10.89
C PHE A 13 8.87 5.40 10.87
N THR A 14 8.50 6.40 10.08
CA THR A 14 9.28 7.65 9.95
C THR A 14 9.25 8.48 11.23
N SER A 15 8.13 8.49 11.97
CA SER A 15 8.04 9.18 13.26
C SER A 15 9.03 8.60 14.27
N ILE A 16 9.08 7.27 14.39
CA ILE A 16 10.03 6.59 15.27
C ILE A 16 11.47 6.92 14.86
N LEU A 17 11.78 6.86 13.56
CA LEU A 17 13.12 7.20 13.06
C LEU A 17 13.49 8.67 13.24
N HIS A 18 12.53 9.58 13.13
CA HIS A 18 12.78 11.01 13.33
C HIS A 18 13.31 11.29 14.74
N SER A 19 12.82 10.58 15.77
CA SER A 19 13.37 10.68 17.13
C SER A 19 14.83 10.23 17.28
N LEU A 20 15.36 9.47 16.32
CA LEU A 20 16.74 8.96 16.33
C LEU A 20 17.68 9.75 15.40
N PHE A 21 17.17 10.23 14.26
CA PHE A 21 17.97 10.84 13.20
C PHE A 21 17.68 12.33 12.99
N ASN A 22 16.64 12.88 13.65
CA ASN A 22 16.22 14.28 13.55
C ASN A 22 16.02 14.76 12.10
N PHE A 23 15.23 14.01 11.33
CA PHE A 23 14.93 14.33 9.93
C PHE A 23 14.34 15.73 9.74
N SER A 24 14.78 16.42 8.69
CA SER A 24 14.08 17.58 8.16
C SER A 24 12.70 17.20 7.62
N LEU A 25 11.81 18.19 7.43
CA LEU A 25 10.50 17.97 6.82
C LEU A 25 10.60 17.27 5.46
N PHE A 26 11.59 17.65 4.64
CA PHE A 26 11.80 17.06 3.33
C PHE A 26 12.16 15.57 3.43
N GLU A 27 13.09 15.21 4.32
CA GLU A 27 13.48 13.82 4.55
C GLU A 27 12.33 12.99 5.12
N PHE A 28 11.58 13.57 6.05
CA PHE A 28 10.39 12.92 6.61
C PHE A 28 9.36 12.62 5.52
N LEU A 29 9.02 13.62 4.70
CA LEU A 29 8.08 13.46 3.59
C LEU A 29 8.59 12.50 2.53
N LEU A 30 9.90 12.45 2.27
CA LEU A 30 10.49 11.52 1.33
C LEU A 30 10.27 10.06 1.78
N VAL A 31 10.58 9.74 3.04
CA VAL A 31 10.39 8.39 3.58
C VAL A 31 8.91 8.01 3.58
N VAL A 32 8.03 8.93 4.00
CA VAL A 32 6.57 8.70 3.98
C VAL A 32 6.06 8.51 2.55
N LEU A 33 6.48 9.33 1.59
CA LEU A 33 6.05 9.23 0.20
C LEU A 33 6.40 7.86 -0.40
N LEU A 34 7.63 7.40 -0.17
CA LEU A 34 8.12 6.13 -0.69
C LEU A 34 7.42 4.91 -0.06
N SER A 35 6.70 5.07 1.06
CA SER A 35 5.91 3.98 1.66
C SER A 35 4.64 3.63 0.88
N PHE A 36 4.17 4.50 -0.03
CA PHE A 36 2.93 4.26 -0.78
C PHE A 36 2.98 4.69 -2.26
N ILE A 37 4.09 5.28 -2.73
CA ILE A 37 4.17 5.76 -4.12
C ILE A 37 3.99 4.66 -5.16
N CYS A 38 4.36 3.41 -4.85
CA CYS A 38 4.19 2.29 -5.76
C CYS A 38 2.72 2.01 -6.08
N ASP A 39 1.76 2.33 -5.20
CA ASP A 39 0.33 2.16 -5.51
C ASP A 39 -0.16 3.05 -6.67
N PHE A 40 0.55 4.14 -6.99
CA PHE A 40 0.22 4.97 -8.15
C PHE A 40 0.51 4.26 -9.47
N ASP A 41 1.21 3.12 -9.46
CA ASP A 41 1.38 2.32 -10.66
C ASP A 41 0.08 1.68 -11.16
N VAL A 42 -1.01 1.76 -10.38
CA VAL A 42 -2.37 1.43 -10.82
C VAL A 42 -2.79 2.19 -12.08
N PHE A 43 -2.30 3.42 -12.30
CA PHE A 43 -2.57 4.18 -13.54
C PHE A 43 -1.88 3.57 -14.77
N PHE A 44 -0.88 2.72 -14.55
CA PHE A 44 -0.16 1.97 -15.58
C PHE A 44 -0.61 0.50 -15.67
N ALA A 45 -1.67 0.11 -14.96
CA ALA A 45 -2.17 -1.27 -14.93
C ALA A 45 -2.46 -1.84 -16.32
N LYS A 46 -2.82 -1.02 -17.31
CA LYS A 46 -3.00 -1.43 -18.73
C LYS A 46 -1.76 -2.07 -19.37
N TYR A 47 -0.57 -1.80 -18.84
CA TYR A 47 0.69 -2.38 -19.32
C TYR A 47 1.09 -3.64 -18.54
N ALA A 48 0.35 -3.97 -17.48
CA ALA A 48 0.65 -5.08 -16.60
C ALA A 48 -0.01 -6.39 -17.07
N ILE A 49 0.59 -7.52 -16.72
CA ILE A 49 0.01 -8.85 -16.99
C ILE A 49 -1.37 -8.94 -16.32
N ASN A 50 -2.38 -9.35 -17.07
CA ASN A 50 -3.78 -9.45 -16.62
C ASN A 50 -4.36 -8.12 -16.11
N HIS A 51 -3.84 -6.97 -16.56
CA HIS A 51 -4.26 -5.64 -16.10
C HIS A 51 -4.10 -5.44 -14.57
N ASN A 52 -3.17 -6.17 -13.95
CA ASN A 52 -2.92 -6.13 -12.52
C ASN A 52 -1.60 -5.39 -12.24
N HIS A 53 -1.68 -4.15 -11.73
CA HIS A 53 -0.51 -3.31 -11.47
C HIS A 53 0.56 -3.97 -10.58
N ARG A 54 0.16 -4.91 -9.70
CA ARG A 54 1.08 -5.69 -8.86
C ARG A 54 2.02 -6.62 -9.63
N MET A 55 1.83 -6.72 -10.94
CA MET A 55 2.71 -7.43 -11.86
C MET A 55 3.81 -6.53 -12.45
N LEU A 56 3.73 -5.21 -12.26
CA LEU A 56 4.73 -4.25 -12.71
C LEU A 56 5.99 -4.32 -11.84
N ILE A 57 7.14 -3.94 -12.41
CA ILE A 57 8.41 -3.90 -11.68
C ILE A 57 8.39 -2.90 -10.52
N SER A 58 7.62 -1.82 -10.67
CA SER A 58 7.31 -0.84 -9.61
C SER A 58 6.62 -1.48 -8.40
N HIS A 59 5.99 -2.63 -8.55
CA HIS A 59 5.35 -3.32 -7.44
C HIS A 59 6.17 -4.53 -6.92
N SER A 60 7.49 -4.53 -7.18
CA SER A 60 8.43 -5.55 -6.71
C SER A 60 9.38 -5.00 -5.65
N ILE A 61 10.15 -5.87 -5.00
CA ILE A 61 11.15 -5.47 -4.00
C ILE A 61 12.34 -4.70 -4.63
N LEU A 62 12.54 -4.86 -5.94
CA LEU A 62 13.75 -4.39 -6.64
C LEU A 62 13.95 -2.86 -6.56
N PRO A 63 12.94 -2.00 -6.79
CA PRO A 63 13.12 -0.56 -6.65
C PRO A 63 13.49 -0.15 -5.22
N GLY A 64 12.90 -0.79 -4.21
CA GLY A 64 13.26 -0.57 -2.81
C GLY A 64 14.73 -0.88 -2.52
N LEU A 65 15.23 -2.03 -3.02
CA LEU A 65 16.65 -2.39 -2.89
C LEU A 65 17.58 -1.41 -3.60
N LEU A 66 17.21 -0.94 -4.79
CA LEU A 66 18.00 0.07 -5.51
C LEU A 66 18.09 1.38 -4.73
N VAL A 67 16.99 1.84 -4.14
CA VAL A 67 16.95 3.04 -3.29
C VAL A 67 17.83 2.86 -2.05
N ILE A 68 17.80 1.69 -1.41
CA ILE A 68 18.69 1.37 -0.27
C ILE A 68 20.16 1.47 -0.68
N ILE A 69 20.54 0.84 -1.81
CA ILE A 69 21.92 0.85 -2.31
C ILE A 69 22.36 2.29 -2.58
N MET A 70 21.53 3.11 -3.22
CA MET A 70 21.82 4.53 -3.43
C MET A 70 21.99 5.27 -2.10
N GLY A 71 21.12 5.03 -1.11
CA GLY A 71 21.23 5.62 0.22
C GLY A 71 22.55 5.28 0.93
N ILE A 72 23.03 4.04 0.78
CA ILE A 72 24.33 3.61 1.31
C ILE A 72 25.48 4.33 0.60
N ILE A 73 25.45 4.40 -0.74
CA ILE A 73 26.50 5.07 -1.53
C ILE A 73 26.62 6.56 -1.17
N PHE A 74 25.48 7.24 -0.98
CA PHE A 74 25.46 8.67 -0.61
C PHE A 74 25.55 8.93 0.90
N ASN A 75 25.62 7.87 1.73
CA ASN A 75 25.57 7.96 3.19
C ASN A 75 24.40 8.82 3.70
N TRP A 76 23.21 8.61 3.13
CA TRP A 76 22.02 9.41 3.45
C TRP A 76 20.93 8.55 4.10
N PRO A 77 20.79 8.61 5.45
CA PRO A 77 19.86 7.75 6.19
C PRO A 77 18.41 7.84 5.69
N ALA A 78 17.92 9.04 5.39
CA ALA A 78 16.55 9.21 4.88
C ALA A 78 16.32 8.42 3.58
N LEU A 79 17.30 8.38 2.67
CA LEU A 79 17.19 7.60 1.44
C LEU A 79 17.22 6.09 1.70
N ILE A 80 18.06 5.63 2.63
CA ILE A 80 18.08 4.22 3.07
C ILE A 80 16.69 3.82 3.60
N PHE A 81 16.12 4.61 4.51
CA PHE A 81 14.83 4.32 5.11
C PHE A 81 13.66 4.49 4.14
N SER A 82 13.80 5.33 3.12
CA SER A 82 12.84 5.40 2.00
C SER A 82 12.78 4.08 1.23
N GLY A 83 13.92 3.45 0.95
CA GLY A 83 13.93 2.13 0.31
C GLY A 83 13.44 1.00 1.24
N VAL A 84 13.65 1.13 2.55
CA VAL A 84 13.10 0.19 3.55
C VAL A 84 11.58 0.30 3.62
N THR A 85 11.00 1.50 3.71
CA THR A 85 9.55 1.69 3.76
C THR A 85 8.86 1.24 2.49
N TYR A 86 9.46 1.50 1.33
CA TYR A 86 9.03 0.92 0.06
C TYR A 86 9.03 -0.62 0.10
N SER A 87 10.08 -1.21 0.66
CA SER A 87 10.18 -2.67 0.79
C SER A 87 9.12 -3.24 1.74
N ILE A 88 8.86 -2.56 2.85
CA ILE A 88 7.78 -2.91 3.80
C ILE A 88 6.42 -2.88 3.11
N HIS A 89 6.16 -1.88 2.27
CA HIS A 89 4.93 -1.83 1.46
C HIS A 89 4.76 -3.12 0.64
N VAL A 90 5.76 -3.46 -0.17
CA VAL A 90 5.70 -4.64 -1.06
C VAL A 90 5.55 -5.92 -0.25
N ILE A 91 6.22 -6.03 0.91
CA ILE A 91 6.07 -7.16 1.83
C ILE A 91 4.64 -7.25 2.35
N ILE A 92 4.04 -6.15 2.83
CA ILE A 92 2.64 -6.13 3.28
C ILE A 92 1.72 -6.61 2.15
N ASP A 93 1.99 -6.20 0.92
CA ASP A 93 1.20 -6.59 -0.24
C ASP A 93 1.37 -8.05 -0.69
N THR A 94 2.32 -8.79 -0.10
CA THR A 94 2.34 -10.25 -0.20
C THR A 94 1.27 -10.92 0.67
N PHE A 95 0.82 -10.26 1.75
CA PHE A 95 -0.16 -10.85 2.67
C PHE A 95 -1.60 -10.71 2.16
N ASP A 96 -1.94 -9.62 1.48
CA ASP A 96 -3.33 -9.32 1.12
C ASP A 96 -3.80 -10.01 -0.18
N TRP A 97 -3.25 -9.63 -1.33
CA TRP A 97 -3.57 -10.13 -2.66
C TRP A 97 -2.36 -10.78 -3.35
N GLY A 98 -1.18 -10.66 -2.77
CA GLY A 98 0.06 -11.11 -3.36
C GLY A 98 0.61 -10.11 -4.39
N THR A 99 1.91 -10.20 -4.63
CA THR A 99 2.62 -9.36 -5.60
C THR A 99 3.67 -10.17 -6.36
N ASN A 100 4.14 -9.69 -7.50
CA ASN A 100 5.31 -10.24 -8.18
C ASN A 100 6.60 -9.83 -7.45
N PHE A 101 6.83 -10.42 -6.26
CA PHE A 101 7.81 -9.94 -5.27
C PHE A 101 9.22 -9.69 -5.83
N PHE A 102 9.76 -10.64 -6.61
CA PHE A 102 11.07 -10.49 -7.26
C PHE A 102 10.99 -10.06 -8.73
N TYR A 103 9.79 -9.79 -9.26
CA TYR A 103 9.50 -9.50 -10.67
C TYR A 103 9.78 -10.65 -11.68
N PHE A 104 10.87 -11.40 -11.53
CA PHE A 104 11.36 -12.39 -12.50
C PHE A 104 10.41 -13.57 -12.75
N GLN A 105 9.62 -13.94 -11.74
CA GLN A 105 8.74 -15.11 -11.83
C GLN A 105 7.48 -14.86 -12.65
N LYS A 106 7.15 -13.57 -12.91
CA LYS A 106 5.94 -13.14 -13.63
C LYS A 106 4.65 -13.79 -13.09
N LYS A 107 4.62 -14.08 -11.79
CA LYS A 107 3.48 -14.65 -11.05
C LYS A 107 3.35 -13.94 -9.71
N GLN A 108 2.11 -13.82 -9.21
CA GLN A 108 1.87 -13.29 -7.86
C GLN A 108 2.26 -14.33 -6.80
N ILE A 109 3.14 -13.92 -5.89
CA ILE A 109 3.60 -14.66 -4.72
C ILE A 109 2.99 -14.02 -3.48
N GLY A 110 2.74 -14.82 -2.44
CA GLY A 110 2.24 -14.34 -1.15
C GLY A 110 1.19 -15.24 -0.54
N LEU A 111 0.73 -14.89 0.66
CA LEU A 111 -0.31 -15.61 1.40
C LEU A 111 -1.71 -15.36 0.84
N LYS A 112 -1.94 -14.18 0.23
CA LYS A 112 -3.20 -13.82 -0.45
C LYS A 112 -4.44 -14.02 0.44
N LEU A 113 -4.39 -13.53 1.68
CA LEU A 113 -5.39 -13.78 2.72
C LEU A 113 -6.81 -13.31 2.38
N LEU A 114 -6.96 -12.46 1.36
CA LEU A 114 -8.26 -11.92 0.93
C LEU A 114 -8.96 -12.76 -0.13
N ILE A 115 -8.33 -13.82 -0.66
CA ILE A 115 -8.90 -14.68 -1.70
C ILE A 115 -8.62 -16.15 -1.40
N SER A 116 -9.62 -17.01 -1.60
CA SER A 116 -9.41 -18.45 -1.47
C SER A 116 -8.61 -19.00 -2.65
N LYS A 117 -8.00 -20.17 -2.48
CA LYS A 117 -7.30 -20.85 -3.58
C LYS A 117 -8.24 -21.14 -4.76
N GLU A 118 -9.47 -21.58 -4.47
CA GLU A 118 -10.48 -21.87 -5.48
C GLU A 118 -10.88 -20.61 -6.27
N GLU A 119 -11.11 -19.49 -5.57
CA GLU A 119 -11.43 -18.20 -6.18
C GLU A 119 -10.28 -17.70 -7.06
N PHE A 120 -9.04 -17.89 -6.62
CA PHE A 120 -7.86 -17.48 -7.37
C PHE A 120 -7.66 -18.31 -8.66
N GLU A 121 -7.83 -19.63 -8.58
CA GLU A 121 -7.70 -20.53 -9.74
C GLU A 121 -8.84 -20.37 -10.75
N ASN A 122 -10.03 -19.97 -10.29
CA ASN A 122 -11.22 -19.76 -11.13
C ASN A 122 -11.63 -18.28 -11.22
N LEU A 123 -10.67 -17.36 -11.11
CA LEU A 123 -10.94 -15.92 -10.99
C LEU A 123 -11.91 -15.37 -12.07
N PRO A 124 -11.80 -15.72 -13.37
CA PRO A 124 -12.73 -15.22 -14.39
C PRO A 124 -14.20 -15.52 -14.09
N LYS A 125 -14.50 -16.69 -13.51
CA LYS A 125 -15.86 -17.09 -13.12
C LYS A 125 -16.39 -16.14 -12.05
N TYR A 126 -15.63 -15.92 -10.98
CA TYR A 126 -16.05 -15.06 -9.87
C TYR A 126 -16.11 -13.58 -10.25
N LEU A 127 -15.22 -13.11 -11.13
CA LEU A 127 -15.28 -11.74 -11.65
C LEU A 127 -16.54 -11.50 -12.50
N SER A 128 -17.01 -12.52 -13.24
CA SER A 128 -18.20 -12.41 -14.09
C SER A 128 -19.52 -12.26 -13.33
N GLU A 129 -19.52 -12.54 -12.02
CA GLU A 129 -20.69 -12.35 -11.14
C GLU A 129 -20.95 -10.87 -10.81
N PHE A 130 -19.98 -9.99 -11.08
CA PHE A 130 -20.07 -8.56 -10.83
C PHE A 130 -20.21 -7.77 -12.13
N LYS A 131 -20.95 -6.65 -12.09
CA LYS A 131 -21.04 -5.74 -13.25
C LYS A 131 -19.69 -5.10 -13.56
N LYS A 132 -18.86 -4.90 -12.53
CA LYS A 132 -17.48 -4.44 -12.63
C LYS A 132 -16.54 -5.40 -11.90
N ALA A 133 -15.49 -5.86 -12.55
CA ALA A 133 -14.53 -6.79 -11.96
C ALA A 133 -13.89 -6.25 -10.67
N GLU A 134 -13.69 -4.94 -10.56
CA GLU A 134 -13.16 -4.28 -9.38
C GLU A 134 -14.06 -4.45 -8.14
N SER A 135 -15.37 -4.60 -8.34
CA SER A 135 -16.34 -4.82 -7.27
C SER A 135 -16.09 -6.13 -6.52
N PHE A 136 -15.52 -7.15 -7.17
CA PHE A 136 -15.13 -8.39 -6.51
C PHE A 136 -14.09 -8.11 -5.41
N PHE A 137 -12.96 -7.49 -5.79
CA PHE A 137 -11.86 -7.18 -4.87
C PHE A 137 -12.29 -6.23 -3.76
N ASP A 138 -13.02 -5.18 -4.12
CA ASP A 138 -13.58 -4.21 -3.18
C ASP A 138 -14.51 -4.89 -2.16
N SER A 139 -15.41 -5.77 -2.63
CA SER A 139 -16.34 -6.48 -1.74
C SER A 139 -15.63 -7.41 -0.76
N LYS A 140 -14.56 -8.09 -1.19
CA LYS A 140 -13.77 -8.98 -0.33
C LYS A 140 -13.04 -8.18 0.74
N TYR A 141 -12.45 -7.04 0.37
CA TYR A 141 -11.77 -6.15 1.31
C TYR A 141 -12.71 -5.61 2.38
N TYR A 142 -13.81 -4.96 1.98
CA TYR A 142 -14.74 -4.33 2.91
C TYR A 142 -15.62 -5.32 3.70
N LYS A 143 -15.70 -6.59 3.29
CA LYS A 143 -16.30 -7.66 4.11
C LYS A 143 -15.32 -8.23 5.15
N SER A 144 -14.02 -8.06 4.95
CA SER A 144 -12.99 -8.55 5.88
C SER A 144 -12.91 -7.67 7.12
N LYS A 145 -13.54 -8.12 8.22
CA LYS A 145 -13.44 -7.43 9.53
C LYS A 145 -12.00 -7.29 10.00
N ILE A 146 -11.15 -8.28 9.71
CA ILE A 146 -9.73 -8.26 10.09
C ILE A 146 -9.01 -7.11 9.38
N SER A 147 -9.20 -6.98 8.07
CA SER A 147 -8.57 -5.91 7.28
C SER A 147 -9.01 -4.54 7.77
N LEU A 148 -10.32 -4.34 7.99
CA LEU A 148 -10.84 -3.07 8.50
C LEU A 148 -10.31 -2.75 9.92
N SER A 149 -10.24 -3.75 10.81
CA SER A 149 -9.66 -3.58 12.14
C SER A 149 -8.18 -3.19 12.07
N ILE A 150 -7.40 -3.79 11.18
CA ILE A 150 -6.00 -3.42 10.96
C ILE A 150 -5.88 -1.96 10.51
N GLU A 151 -6.71 -1.48 9.58
CA GLU A 151 -6.66 -0.08 9.15
C GLU A 151 -6.94 0.91 10.29
N VAL A 152 -7.93 0.60 11.14
CA VAL A 152 -8.26 1.44 12.30
C VAL A 152 -7.11 1.44 13.31
N ILE A 153 -6.52 0.27 13.58
CA ILE A 153 -5.35 0.17 14.46
C ILE A 153 -4.17 0.97 13.91
N LEU A 154 -3.89 0.86 12.60
CA LEU A 154 -2.82 1.62 11.95
C LEU A 154 -3.06 3.13 12.01
N PHE A 155 -4.30 3.58 11.84
CA PHE A 155 -4.63 5.00 12.01
C PHE A 155 -4.36 5.50 13.44
N ILE A 156 -4.82 4.76 14.45
CA ILE A 156 -4.60 5.11 15.86
C ILE A 156 -3.10 5.13 16.17
N LEU A 157 -2.36 4.09 15.76
CA LEU A 157 -0.91 4.01 15.95
C LEU A 157 -0.17 5.14 15.23
N MET A 158 -0.58 5.50 14.02
CA MET A 158 -0.01 6.63 13.28
C MET A 158 -0.13 7.92 14.08
N VAL A 159 -1.32 8.24 14.58
CA VAL A 159 -1.54 9.47 15.36
C VAL A 159 -0.72 9.44 16.66
N ILE A 160 -0.72 8.33 17.39
CA ILE A 160 0.07 8.16 18.61
C ILE A 160 1.56 8.35 18.33
N CYS A 161 2.12 7.63 17.37
CA CYS A 161 3.53 7.71 17.03
C CYS A 161 3.94 9.11 16.58
N ASN A 162 3.11 9.79 15.78
CA ASN A 162 3.41 11.14 15.32
C ASN A 162 3.42 12.14 16.51
N ILE A 163 2.46 12.05 17.43
CA ILE A 163 2.42 12.89 18.65
C ILE A 163 3.65 12.67 19.53
N PHE A 164 4.07 11.43 19.75
CA PHE A 164 5.17 11.13 20.68
C PHE A 164 6.56 11.34 20.08
N PHE A 165 6.72 11.14 18.77
CA PHE A 165 8.05 11.09 18.15
C PHE A 165 8.31 12.16 17.10
N ALA A 166 7.30 12.87 16.59
CA ALA A 166 7.44 13.83 15.49
C ALA A 166 6.32 14.90 15.46
N ILE A 167 5.97 15.47 16.62
CA ILE A 167 4.80 16.36 16.77
C ILE A 167 4.81 17.57 15.83
N GLU A 168 6.00 18.07 15.46
CA GLU A 168 6.19 19.13 14.46
C GLU A 168 5.62 18.77 13.08
N PHE A 169 5.48 17.48 12.76
CA PHE A 169 4.95 16.95 11.52
C PHE A 169 3.53 16.39 11.67
N ILE A 170 2.81 16.73 12.74
CA ILE A 170 1.44 16.23 12.98
C ILE A 170 0.47 16.55 11.82
N LEU A 171 0.67 17.66 11.12
CA LEU A 171 -0.16 18.03 9.96
C LEU A 171 -0.01 17.05 8.79
N VAL A 172 1.11 16.31 8.69
CA VAL A 172 1.29 15.25 7.69
C VAL A 172 0.21 14.19 7.82
N SER A 173 -0.26 13.89 9.04
CA SER A 173 -1.33 12.92 9.28
C SER A 173 -2.66 13.28 8.59
N LEU A 174 -2.88 14.54 8.21
CA LEU A 174 -4.07 14.94 7.47
C LEU A 174 -4.13 14.33 6.06
N PHE A 175 -2.99 14.01 5.44
CA PHE A 175 -2.94 13.36 4.13
C PHE A 175 -3.54 11.95 4.14
N TYR A 176 -3.61 11.29 5.31
CA TYR A 176 -4.31 10.02 5.49
C TYR A 176 -5.76 10.09 4.97
N PHE A 177 -6.47 11.19 5.27
CA PHE A 177 -7.87 11.36 4.90
C PHE A 177 -8.08 11.50 3.38
N ILE A 178 -7.07 11.98 2.64
CA ILE A 178 -7.13 12.03 1.17
C ILE A 178 -7.15 10.60 0.60
N GLY A 179 -6.25 9.74 1.06
CA GLY A 179 -6.21 8.34 0.68
C GLY A 179 -7.48 7.59 1.09
N LEU A 180 -7.95 7.82 2.31
CA LEU A 180 -9.19 7.21 2.80
C LEU A 180 -10.40 7.65 1.95
N TYR A 181 -10.51 8.94 1.64
CA TYR A 181 -11.59 9.45 0.78
C TYR A 181 -11.57 8.82 -0.60
N PHE A 182 -10.39 8.66 -1.20
CA PHE A 182 -10.25 8.00 -2.50
C PHE A 182 -10.84 6.57 -2.48
N HIS A 183 -10.50 5.76 -1.48
CA HIS A 183 -11.02 4.38 -1.39
C HIS A 183 -12.50 4.33 -1.05
N LEU A 184 -12.98 5.15 -0.12
CA LEU A 184 -14.40 5.19 0.25
C LEU A 184 -15.28 5.68 -0.91
N SER A 185 -14.86 6.72 -1.63
CA SER A 185 -15.61 7.22 -2.79
C SER A 185 -15.72 6.17 -3.89
N ARG A 186 -14.62 5.44 -4.17
CA ARG A 186 -14.62 4.30 -5.09
C ARG A 186 -15.54 3.17 -4.61
N HIS A 187 -15.44 2.77 -3.35
CA HIS A 187 -16.29 1.73 -2.76
C HIS A 187 -17.78 2.04 -2.92
N PHE A 188 -18.21 3.24 -2.51
CA PHE A 188 -19.62 3.62 -2.61
C PHE A 188 -20.09 3.73 -4.05
N PHE A 189 -19.23 4.18 -4.97
CA PHE A 189 -19.53 4.20 -6.40
C PHE A 189 -19.72 2.80 -6.99
N LEU A 190 -18.81 1.85 -6.70
CA LEU A 190 -18.92 0.46 -7.13
C LEU A 190 -20.18 -0.18 -6.54
N ARG A 191 -20.40 -0.04 -5.24
CA ARG A 191 -21.60 -0.54 -4.55
C ARG A 191 -22.90 0.01 -5.14
N LYS A 192 -22.94 1.27 -5.56
CA LYS A 192 -24.10 1.87 -6.23
C LYS A 192 -24.29 1.29 -7.63
N THR A 193 -23.21 1.02 -8.35
CA THR A 193 -23.23 0.42 -9.69
C THR A 193 -23.83 -1.00 -9.64
N GLU A 194 -23.38 -1.82 -8.69
CA GLU A 194 -23.89 -3.20 -8.53
C GLU A 194 -25.36 -3.26 -8.10
N LYS A 195 -25.87 -2.23 -7.40
CA LYS A 195 -27.28 -2.17 -6.95
C LYS A 195 -28.27 -1.72 -8.02
N ARG A 196 -27.82 -1.01 -9.06
CA ARG A 196 -28.71 -0.59 -10.16
C ARG A 196 -29.11 -1.85 -10.92
N LYS A 197 -30.39 -2.03 -11.25
CA LYS A 197 -30.86 -3.15 -12.08
C LYS A 197 -30.27 -3.01 -13.48
#